data_AF-A0A1F9XIV1-F1
#
_entry.id   AF-A0A1F9XIV1-F1
#
_cell.length_a   1.000
_cell.length_b   1.000
_cell.length_c   1.000
_cell.angle_alpha   90.00
_cell.angle_beta   90.00
_cell.angle_gamma   90.00
#
_symmetry.space_group_name_H-M   'P 1'
#
loop_
_entity.id
_entity.type
_entity.pdbx_description
1 polymer ?
#
loop_
_entity_poly.entity_id
_entity_poly.type
_entity_poly.pdbx_seq_one_letter_code
_entity_poly.pdbx_strand_id
1 'polypeptide(L)'
;MEVLKVKDLKKEDVPKEMRVESYFDLKAHPFKHEALLTGEGVNSVVSVIGKIGSYSKKWIADTISENLKKNPVLKVQKSFDKINTHGHFEVILEEGAVFSPSCIFGSKDAGKAGKLYVSKNAVVFGSDIYLDEGDIFIDEGAVIEASAGLKGPTIIGKKTSVREGAYLRGNVIIGDGAVIRGELKNVLILDKGNFPHPSYLGDSICGYMSHFGNQVTAANLGIYEGLKDADKRTNLVFRLGGKSYDIGTPKMGVVAGDFCQIGCSSTTDPGTFLMPHTISYTLTRISKGFYGPNEILKNKALEKGIIERSPFNPNK
;
A
#
# COMPACT_ATOMS: atom_id res chain seq x y z
N MET A 1 33.65 -1.12 -8.20
CA MET A 1 32.73 -2.19 -7.75
C MET A 1 31.60 -2.24 -8.75
N GLU A 2 31.28 -3.41 -9.30
CA GLU A 2 30.20 -3.57 -10.27
C GLU A 2 28.84 -3.24 -9.63
N VAL A 3 28.04 -2.40 -10.30
CA VAL A 3 26.66 -2.07 -9.89
C VAL A 3 25.71 -2.68 -10.91
N LEU A 4 25.01 -3.73 -10.51
CA LEU A 4 24.02 -4.42 -11.31
C LEU A 4 22.65 -3.73 -11.14
N LYS A 5 21.94 -3.52 -12.25
CA LYS A 5 20.56 -3.02 -12.22
C LYS A 5 19.61 -4.18 -12.05
N VAL A 6 18.83 -4.21 -10.96
CA VAL A 6 17.94 -5.34 -10.64
C VAL A 6 16.94 -5.60 -11.76
N LYS A 7 16.44 -4.55 -12.42
CA LYS A 7 15.49 -4.67 -13.54
C LYS A 7 16.06 -5.39 -14.77
N ASP A 8 17.38 -5.43 -14.93
CA ASP A 8 18.05 -6.01 -16.11
C ASP A 8 18.48 -7.47 -15.82
N LEU A 9 18.30 -7.96 -14.59
CA LEU A 9 18.62 -9.33 -14.19
C LEU A 9 17.47 -10.29 -14.55
N LYS A 10 17.85 -11.48 -15.00
CA LYS A 10 16.92 -12.61 -15.07
C LYS A 10 16.50 -13.02 -13.66
N LYS A 11 15.32 -13.64 -13.52
CA LYS A 11 14.73 -13.98 -12.22
C LYS A 11 15.66 -14.86 -11.37
N GLU A 12 16.34 -15.81 -12.01
CA GLU A 12 17.32 -16.71 -11.41
C GLU A 12 18.58 -15.99 -10.88
N ASP A 13 18.93 -14.84 -11.46
CA ASP A 13 20.12 -14.03 -11.11
C ASP A 13 19.82 -12.96 -10.04
N VAL A 14 18.54 -12.66 -9.78
CA VAL A 14 18.12 -11.75 -8.71
C VAL A 14 18.49 -12.36 -7.35
N PRO A 15 19.11 -11.63 -6.41
CA PRO A 15 19.40 -12.13 -5.07
C PRO A 15 18.13 -12.62 -4.36
N LYS A 16 18.22 -13.73 -3.61
CA LYS A 16 17.07 -14.30 -2.90
C LYS A 16 16.36 -13.26 -2.04
N GLU A 17 17.09 -12.34 -1.43
CA GLU A 17 16.58 -11.28 -0.57
C GLU A 17 15.69 -10.27 -1.31
N MET A 18 15.71 -10.24 -2.65
CA MET A 18 14.86 -9.37 -3.46
C MET A 18 13.76 -10.13 -4.22
N ARG A 19 13.65 -11.44 -4.06
CA ARG A 19 12.65 -12.28 -4.74
C ARG A 19 11.32 -12.27 -4.00
N VAL A 20 10.23 -12.42 -4.74
CA VAL A 20 8.85 -12.39 -4.22
C VAL A 20 8.60 -13.55 -3.25
N GLU A 21 9.06 -14.75 -3.61
CA GLU A 21 8.89 -15.97 -2.81
C GLU A 21 9.60 -15.94 -1.45
N SER A 22 10.52 -14.99 -1.24
CA SER A 22 11.18 -14.81 0.06
C SER A 22 10.30 -14.09 1.08
N TYR A 23 9.19 -13.48 0.64
CA TYR A 23 8.30 -12.67 1.48
C TYR A 23 6.89 -13.21 1.57
N PHE A 24 6.39 -13.86 0.52
CA PHE A 24 4.98 -14.23 0.39
C PHE A 24 4.85 -15.71 0.01
N ASP A 25 4.28 -16.52 0.89
CA ASP A 25 3.90 -17.90 0.60
C ASP A 25 2.49 -17.94 0.00
N LEU A 26 2.39 -17.66 -1.29
CA LEU A 26 1.12 -17.61 -2.02
C LEU A 26 0.43 -18.98 -2.13
N LYS A 27 1.15 -20.07 -1.87
CA LYS A 27 0.56 -21.41 -1.80
C LYS A 27 -0.15 -21.62 -0.48
N ALA A 28 0.46 -21.22 0.64
CA ALA A 28 -0.16 -21.28 1.96
C ALA A 28 -1.24 -20.20 2.15
N HIS A 29 -1.04 -19.03 1.54
CA HIS A 29 -1.92 -17.87 1.63
C HIS A 29 -2.25 -17.35 0.23
N PRO A 30 -3.17 -18.02 -0.49
CA PRO A 30 -3.60 -17.58 -1.82
C PRO A 30 -4.12 -16.15 -1.79
N PHE A 31 -3.85 -15.41 -2.86
CA PHE A 31 -4.21 -14.00 -2.94
C PHE A 31 -4.83 -13.67 -4.29
N LYS A 32 -5.97 -12.95 -4.28
CA LYS A 32 -6.76 -12.63 -5.48
C LYS A 32 -5.93 -11.93 -6.56
N HIS A 33 -4.95 -11.13 -6.16
CA HIS A 33 -4.09 -10.38 -7.07
C HIS A 33 -2.68 -10.98 -7.22
N GLU A 34 -2.54 -12.30 -7.02
CA GLU A 34 -1.26 -13.03 -7.21
C GLU A 34 -0.59 -12.72 -8.56
N ALA A 35 -1.35 -12.49 -9.64
CA ALA A 35 -0.80 -12.15 -10.95
C ALA A 35 0.05 -10.85 -10.94
N LEU A 36 -0.14 -9.94 -9.98
CA LEU A 36 0.73 -8.76 -9.79
C LEU A 36 2.11 -9.16 -9.20
N LEU A 37 2.16 -10.25 -8.43
CA LEU A 37 3.36 -10.75 -7.76
C LEU A 37 4.14 -11.75 -8.62
N THR A 38 3.46 -12.50 -9.47
CA THR A 38 4.05 -13.62 -10.23
C THR A 38 3.96 -13.45 -11.75
N GLY A 39 3.26 -12.42 -12.23
CA GLY A 39 3.01 -12.19 -13.65
C GLY A 39 4.23 -11.76 -14.46
N GLU A 40 4.01 -11.61 -15.76
CA GLU A 40 5.06 -11.28 -16.72
C GLU A 40 5.80 -9.97 -16.37
N GLY A 41 7.12 -10.00 -16.52
CA GLY A 41 8.01 -8.89 -16.22
C GLY A 41 8.17 -8.57 -14.73
N VAL A 42 7.73 -9.46 -13.82
CA VAL A 42 8.07 -9.39 -12.40
C VAL A 42 9.27 -10.30 -12.15
N ASN A 43 10.40 -9.70 -11.79
CA ASN A 43 11.62 -10.42 -11.43
C ASN A 43 12.00 -10.28 -9.94
N SER A 44 11.36 -9.35 -9.21
CA SER A 44 11.70 -8.98 -7.83
C SER A 44 10.52 -8.29 -7.16
N VAL A 45 10.51 -8.22 -5.83
CA VAL A 45 9.51 -7.40 -5.09
C VAL A 45 9.58 -5.91 -5.46
N VAL A 46 10.72 -5.43 -5.94
CA VAL A 46 10.89 -4.05 -6.40
C VAL A 46 10.08 -3.79 -7.67
N SER A 47 10.13 -4.71 -8.65
CA SER A 47 9.38 -4.54 -9.90
C SER A 47 7.86 -4.58 -9.68
N VAL A 48 7.39 -5.25 -8.63
CA VAL A 48 5.97 -5.23 -8.22
C VAL A 48 5.51 -3.81 -7.88
N ILE A 49 6.27 -3.05 -7.08
CA ILE A 49 5.90 -1.68 -6.66
C ILE A 49 5.72 -0.75 -7.86
N GLY A 50 6.56 -0.88 -8.88
CA GLY A 50 6.43 -0.12 -10.12
C GLY A 50 5.21 -0.49 -10.97
N LYS A 51 4.57 -1.63 -10.71
CA LYS A 51 3.44 -2.18 -11.48
C LYS A 51 2.08 -2.02 -10.81
N ILE A 52 2.01 -1.67 -9.52
CA ILE A 52 0.74 -1.59 -8.76
C ILE A 52 -0.29 -0.74 -9.51
N GLY A 53 0.08 0.45 -9.96
CA GLY A 53 -0.83 1.37 -10.63
C GLY A 53 -1.36 0.87 -11.97
N SER A 54 -0.48 0.39 -12.86
CA SER A 54 -0.89 -0.12 -14.18
C SER A 54 -1.69 -1.41 -14.06
N TYR A 55 -1.31 -2.30 -13.14
CA TYR A 55 -2.09 -3.49 -12.81
C TYR A 55 -3.48 -3.12 -12.29
N SER A 56 -3.58 -2.20 -11.32
CA SER A 56 -4.87 -1.81 -10.73
C SER A 56 -5.82 -1.25 -11.78
N LYS A 57 -5.34 -0.35 -12.64
CA LYS A 57 -6.16 0.24 -13.72
C LYS A 57 -6.72 -0.83 -14.66
N LYS A 58 -5.86 -1.74 -15.12
CA LYS A 58 -6.27 -2.83 -16.00
C LYS A 58 -7.25 -3.78 -15.30
N TRP A 59 -6.90 -4.24 -14.10
CA TRP A 59 -7.70 -5.21 -13.35
C TRP A 59 -9.10 -4.67 -13.03
N ILE A 60 -9.21 -3.39 -12.62
CA ILE A 60 -10.51 -2.75 -12.34
C ILE A 60 -11.34 -2.68 -13.63
N ALA A 61 -10.77 -2.21 -14.73
CA ALA A 61 -11.48 -2.08 -16.00
C ALA A 61 -12.00 -3.44 -16.50
N ASP A 62 -11.16 -4.47 -16.47
CA ASP A 62 -11.52 -5.84 -16.88
C ASP A 62 -12.62 -6.40 -15.96
N THR A 63 -12.48 -6.24 -14.64
CA THR A 63 -13.45 -6.75 -13.65
C THR A 63 -14.81 -6.07 -13.77
N ILE A 64 -14.85 -4.74 -13.93
CA ILE A 64 -16.10 -4.01 -14.14
C ILE A 64 -16.79 -4.47 -15.42
N SER A 65 -16.02 -4.63 -16.51
CA SER A 65 -16.53 -5.11 -17.81
C SER A 65 -17.14 -6.51 -17.70
N GLU A 66 -16.47 -7.43 -17.01
CA GLU A 66 -16.97 -8.78 -16.77
C GLU A 66 -18.23 -8.79 -15.89
N ASN A 67 -18.26 -7.99 -14.82
CA ASN A 67 -19.39 -7.95 -13.92
C ASN A 67 -20.64 -7.37 -14.58
N LEU A 68 -20.50 -6.32 -15.40
CA LEU A 68 -21.60 -5.76 -16.19
C LEU A 68 -22.18 -6.76 -17.20
N LYS A 69 -21.33 -7.65 -17.76
CA LYS A 69 -21.80 -8.74 -18.64
C LYS A 69 -22.58 -9.81 -17.88
N LYS A 70 -22.11 -10.16 -16.67
CA LYS A 70 -22.73 -11.19 -15.83
C LYS A 70 -24.02 -10.70 -15.15
N ASN A 71 -24.11 -9.41 -14.87
CA ASN A 71 -25.21 -8.81 -14.13
C ASN A 71 -25.64 -7.49 -14.80
N PRO A 72 -26.58 -7.52 -15.77
CA PRO A 72 -26.99 -6.32 -16.51
C PRO A 72 -27.89 -5.37 -15.70
N VAL A 73 -28.31 -5.76 -14.50
CA VAL A 73 -29.24 -5.01 -13.63
C VAL A 73 -28.56 -4.02 -12.69
N LEU A 74 -27.24 -3.80 -12.81
CA LEU A 74 -26.51 -2.86 -11.96
C LEU A 74 -26.99 -1.43 -12.16
N LYS A 75 -27.15 -0.70 -11.05
CA LYS A 75 -27.53 0.72 -11.11
C LYS A 75 -26.30 1.55 -11.42
N VAL A 76 -26.33 2.28 -12.53
CA VAL A 76 -25.31 3.24 -12.91
C VAL A 76 -25.80 4.65 -12.59
N GLN A 77 -25.08 5.37 -11.73
CA GLN A 77 -25.38 6.75 -11.34
C GLN A 77 -24.30 7.70 -11.84
N LYS A 78 -24.72 8.83 -12.41
CA LYS A 78 -23.83 9.86 -12.99
C LYS A 78 -23.99 11.23 -12.32
N SER A 79 -24.95 11.37 -11.41
CA SER A 79 -25.28 12.60 -10.69
C SER A 79 -25.97 12.28 -9.36
N PHE A 80 -25.92 13.21 -8.40
CA PHE A 80 -26.51 13.08 -7.07
C PHE A 80 -27.09 14.43 -6.60
N ASP A 81 -28.35 14.47 -6.18
CA ASP A 81 -29.08 15.73 -5.94
C ASP A 81 -28.68 16.47 -4.63
N LYS A 82 -27.84 15.87 -3.78
CA LYS A 82 -27.47 16.40 -2.44
C LYS A 82 -26.00 16.18 -2.07
N ILE A 83 -25.18 15.77 -3.03
CA ILE A 83 -23.76 15.47 -2.82
C ILE A 83 -22.96 16.47 -3.63
N ASN A 84 -21.87 16.99 -3.07
CA ASN A 84 -20.97 17.84 -3.82
C ASN A 84 -20.22 16.99 -4.84
N THR A 85 -20.55 17.18 -6.12
CA THR A 85 -19.93 16.44 -7.22
C THR A 85 -19.29 17.37 -8.22
N HIS A 86 -18.10 17.01 -8.73
CA HIS A 86 -17.38 17.76 -9.74
C HIS A 86 -16.91 16.84 -10.86
N GLY A 87 -16.90 17.31 -12.11
CA GLY A 87 -16.39 16.54 -13.26
C GLY A 87 -17.28 15.36 -13.66
N HIS A 88 -16.69 14.42 -14.40
CA HIS A 88 -17.36 13.29 -15.02
C HIS A 88 -16.97 11.97 -14.38
N PHE A 89 -17.97 11.18 -13.99
CA PHE A 89 -17.78 9.87 -13.35
C PHE A 89 -18.98 8.95 -13.60
N GLU A 90 -18.78 7.66 -13.33
CA GLU A 90 -19.83 6.65 -13.30
C GLU A 90 -19.73 5.84 -12.01
N VAL A 91 -20.80 5.79 -11.22
CA VAL A 91 -20.89 4.96 -10.02
C VAL A 91 -21.77 3.75 -10.33
N ILE A 92 -21.23 2.55 -10.21
CA ILE A 92 -21.88 1.27 -10.47
C ILE A 92 -22.13 0.59 -9.13
N LEU A 93 -23.40 0.34 -8.82
CA LEU A 93 -23.82 -0.29 -7.57
C LEU A 93 -24.47 -1.65 -7.82
N GLU A 94 -24.00 -2.66 -7.10
CA GLU A 94 -24.70 -3.93 -6.95
C GLU A 94 -25.86 -3.85 -5.94
N GLU A 95 -26.74 -4.85 -5.96
CA GLU A 95 -27.83 -4.97 -5.01
C GLU A 95 -27.32 -5.01 -3.55
N GLY A 96 -27.99 -4.27 -2.67
CA GLY A 96 -27.61 -4.17 -1.25
C GLY A 96 -26.41 -3.28 -0.95
N ALA A 97 -25.73 -2.72 -1.97
CA ALA A 97 -24.67 -1.73 -1.75
C ALA A 97 -25.26 -0.42 -1.17
N VAL A 98 -24.64 0.09 -0.11
CA VAL A 98 -24.95 1.41 0.46
C VAL A 98 -23.90 2.40 0.01
N PHE A 99 -24.32 3.45 -0.68
CA PHE A 99 -23.42 4.48 -1.19
C PHE A 99 -23.96 5.88 -0.91
N SER A 100 -23.34 6.56 0.06
CA SER A 100 -23.68 7.92 0.49
C SER A 100 -22.40 8.69 0.83
N PRO A 101 -21.54 9.03 -0.16
CA PRO A 101 -20.31 9.76 0.05
C PRO A 101 -20.56 11.22 0.45
N SER A 102 -19.53 11.89 0.99
CA SER A 102 -19.54 13.33 1.26
C SER A 102 -19.34 14.14 -0.01
N CYS A 103 -18.39 13.73 -0.86
CA CYS A 103 -18.17 14.33 -2.17
C CYS A 103 -17.60 13.34 -3.19
N ILE A 104 -17.74 13.68 -4.47
CA ILE A 104 -17.18 12.92 -5.59
C ILE A 104 -16.48 13.89 -6.56
N PHE A 105 -15.19 13.67 -6.81
CA PHE A 105 -14.42 14.36 -7.83
C PHE A 105 -14.17 13.41 -8.99
N GLY A 106 -14.78 13.68 -10.15
CA GLY A 106 -14.55 12.97 -11.40
C GLY A 106 -13.56 13.67 -12.31
N SER A 107 -13.36 13.08 -13.48
CA SER A 107 -12.48 13.59 -14.53
C SER A 107 -12.97 14.93 -15.10
N LYS A 108 -12.03 15.78 -15.53
CA LYS A 108 -12.35 16.99 -16.30
C LYS A 108 -12.74 16.69 -17.76
N ASP A 109 -12.39 15.51 -18.25
CA ASP A 109 -12.64 15.06 -19.62
C ASP A 109 -13.78 14.05 -19.62
N ALA A 110 -14.90 14.40 -20.26
CA ALA A 110 -16.09 13.56 -20.37
C ALA A 110 -15.82 12.21 -21.05
N GLY A 111 -14.85 12.14 -21.98
CA GLY A 111 -14.45 10.90 -22.65
C GLY A 111 -13.66 9.95 -21.75
N LYS A 112 -13.27 10.40 -20.56
CA LYS A 112 -12.47 9.65 -19.58
C LYS A 112 -13.12 9.71 -18.19
N ALA A 113 -14.44 9.55 -18.14
CA ALA A 113 -15.16 9.48 -16.88
C ALA A 113 -14.57 8.36 -16.00
N GLY A 114 -14.15 8.71 -14.79
CA GLY A 114 -13.64 7.73 -13.82
C GLY A 114 -14.79 6.90 -13.25
N LYS A 115 -14.50 5.64 -12.91
CA LYS A 115 -15.50 4.67 -12.48
C LYS A 115 -15.31 4.28 -11.04
N LEU A 116 -16.40 4.22 -10.29
CA LEU A 116 -16.46 3.58 -8.98
C LEU A 116 -17.38 2.37 -9.07
N TYR A 117 -16.90 1.20 -8.66
CA TYR A 117 -17.70 0.00 -8.50
C TYR A 117 -17.86 -0.35 -7.02
N VAL A 118 -19.10 -0.49 -6.55
CA VAL A 118 -19.42 -0.91 -5.18
C VAL A 118 -20.21 -2.21 -5.24
N SER A 119 -19.59 -3.28 -4.77
CA SER A 119 -20.14 -4.64 -4.80
C SER A 119 -21.22 -4.84 -3.74
N LYS A 120 -21.94 -5.97 -3.81
CA LYS A 120 -23.07 -6.26 -2.95
C LYS A 120 -22.69 -6.15 -1.47
N ASN A 121 -23.61 -5.58 -0.69
CA ASN A 121 -23.47 -5.35 0.75
C ASN A 121 -22.24 -4.50 1.17
N ALA A 122 -21.47 -3.93 0.25
CA ALA A 122 -20.46 -2.94 0.64
C ALA A 122 -21.13 -1.63 1.05
N VAL A 123 -20.49 -0.95 2.01
CA VAL A 123 -20.97 0.30 2.60
C VAL A 123 -19.91 1.37 2.39
N VAL A 124 -20.32 2.47 1.80
CA VAL A 124 -19.51 3.68 1.66
C VAL A 124 -20.33 4.84 2.19
N PHE A 125 -19.92 5.40 3.32
CA PHE A 125 -20.70 6.42 4.01
C PHE A 125 -19.81 7.58 4.43
N GLY A 126 -20.14 8.80 4.01
CA GLY A 126 -19.47 10.03 4.43
C GLY A 126 -18.01 10.17 3.98
N SER A 127 -17.55 9.37 3.01
CA SER A 127 -16.18 9.42 2.48
C SER A 127 -16.03 10.38 1.31
N ASP A 128 -14.83 10.89 1.09
CA ASP A 128 -14.46 11.70 -0.08
C ASP A 128 -13.87 10.80 -1.18
N ILE A 129 -14.46 10.85 -2.37
CA ILE A 129 -14.11 9.97 -3.49
C ILE A 129 -13.48 10.77 -4.61
N TYR A 130 -12.28 10.37 -5.06
CA TYR A 130 -11.54 11.00 -6.16
C TYR A 130 -11.28 9.99 -7.29
N LEU A 131 -11.92 10.24 -8.42
CA LEU A 131 -11.94 9.44 -9.66
C LEU A 131 -11.31 10.20 -10.84
N ASP A 132 -10.62 11.30 -10.58
CA ASP A 132 -9.96 12.14 -11.58
C ASP A 132 -8.66 11.53 -12.13
N GLU A 133 -8.01 10.65 -11.36
CA GLU A 133 -6.74 10.00 -11.75
C GLU A 133 -6.81 8.46 -11.90
N GLY A 134 -7.98 7.86 -11.62
CA GLY A 134 -8.21 6.43 -11.83
C GLY A 134 -9.52 5.92 -11.21
N ASP A 135 -9.82 4.66 -11.50
CA ASP A 135 -11.05 3.99 -11.07
C ASP A 135 -10.90 3.37 -9.67
N ILE A 136 -12.01 3.20 -8.96
CA ILE A 136 -12.03 2.57 -7.63
C ILE A 136 -12.93 1.33 -7.66
N PHE A 137 -12.48 0.24 -7.06
CA PHE A 137 -13.24 -0.98 -6.89
C PHE A 137 -13.35 -1.35 -5.40
N ILE A 138 -14.58 -1.51 -4.93
CA ILE A 138 -14.90 -1.88 -3.54
C ILE A 138 -15.64 -3.22 -3.57
N ASP A 139 -15.01 -4.26 -3.05
CA ASP A 139 -15.52 -5.64 -3.07
C ASP A 139 -16.56 -5.89 -1.97
N GLU A 140 -17.20 -7.05 -2.04
CA GLU A 140 -18.33 -7.48 -1.24
C GLU A 140 -18.12 -7.27 0.27
N GLY A 141 -19.09 -6.58 0.89
CA GLY A 141 -19.12 -6.39 2.34
C GLY A 141 -18.00 -5.51 2.91
N ALA A 142 -17.19 -4.85 2.08
CA ALA A 142 -16.24 -3.86 2.56
C ALA A 142 -16.97 -2.64 3.15
N VAL A 143 -16.38 -2.03 4.18
CA VAL A 143 -16.95 -0.86 4.87
C VAL A 143 -15.95 0.28 4.82
N ILE A 144 -16.37 1.39 4.23
CA ILE A 144 -15.63 2.64 4.18
C ILE A 144 -16.37 3.63 5.09
N GLU A 145 -15.74 3.94 6.22
CA GLU A 145 -16.26 4.86 7.23
C GLU A 145 -16.19 6.32 6.76
N ALA A 146 -16.89 7.19 7.48
CA ALA A 146 -16.93 8.61 7.21
C ALA A 146 -15.55 9.25 7.28
N SER A 147 -15.37 10.36 6.55
CA SER A 147 -14.13 11.15 6.50
C SER A 147 -12.91 10.41 5.93
N ALA A 148 -13.07 9.20 5.39
CA ALA A 148 -12.02 8.55 4.62
C ALA A 148 -11.90 9.19 3.22
N GLY A 149 -10.69 9.46 2.76
CA GLY A 149 -10.40 9.97 1.42
C GLY A 149 -9.82 8.88 0.52
N LEU A 150 -10.48 8.59 -0.60
CA LEU A 150 -10.08 7.51 -1.52
C LEU A 150 -9.80 8.06 -2.91
N LYS A 151 -8.55 7.93 -3.36
CA LYS A 151 -8.14 8.27 -4.73
C LYS A 151 -7.93 7.05 -5.59
N GLY A 152 -8.38 7.09 -6.83
CA GLY A 152 -8.10 6.05 -7.81
C GLY A 152 -6.66 6.12 -8.36
N PRO A 153 -6.11 5.00 -8.88
CA PRO A 153 -6.74 3.68 -8.88
C PRO A 153 -6.63 3.00 -7.50
N THR A 154 -7.73 2.46 -6.98
CA THR A 154 -7.74 1.76 -5.68
C THR A 154 -8.63 0.53 -5.71
N ILE A 155 -8.14 -0.59 -5.17
CA ILE A 155 -8.88 -1.85 -5.00
C ILE A 155 -8.98 -2.15 -3.51
N ILE A 156 -10.20 -2.40 -3.03
CA ILE A 156 -10.49 -2.77 -1.64
C ILE A 156 -11.17 -4.14 -1.63
N GLY A 157 -10.51 -5.13 -1.02
CA GLY A 157 -10.96 -6.51 -0.92
C GLY A 157 -12.18 -6.71 -0.01
N LYS A 158 -12.68 -7.94 0.02
CA LYS A 158 -13.92 -8.31 0.69
C LYS A 158 -13.83 -8.11 2.18
N LYS A 159 -14.91 -7.64 2.80
CA LYS A 159 -15.02 -7.50 4.26
C LYS A 159 -13.87 -6.70 4.89
N THR A 160 -13.24 -5.83 4.10
CA THR A 160 -12.20 -4.91 4.57
C THR A 160 -12.83 -3.67 5.17
N SER A 161 -12.28 -3.21 6.29
CA SER A 161 -12.72 -1.99 6.98
C SER A 161 -11.70 -0.88 6.74
N VAL A 162 -12.13 0.19 6.06
CA VAL A 162 -11.38 1.45 5.96
C VAL A 162 -12.01 2.41 6.96
N ARG A 163 -11.27 2.70 8.02
CA ARG A 163 -11.72 3.46 9.17
C ARG A 163 -11.67 4.97 8.95
N GLU A 164 -12.36 5.68 9.82
CA GLU A 164 -12.42 7.13 9.83
C GLU A 164 -11.02 7.78 9.77
N GLY A 165 -10.88 8.71 8.82
CA GLY A 165 -9.68 9.51 8.60
C GLY A 165 -8.59 8.84 7.77
N ALA A 166 -8.82 7.64 7.21
CA ALA A 166 -7.90 7.02 6.27
C ALA A 166 -7.73 7.89 5.01
N TYR A 167 -6.51 7.93 4.46
CA TYR A 167 -6.25 8.63 3.20
C TYR A 167 -5.50 7.73 2.21
N LEU A 168 -6.22 7.20 1.23
CA LEU A 168 -5.69 6.36 0.16
C LEU A 168 -5.37 7.24 -1.06
N ARG A 169 -4.09 7.43 -1.35
CA ARG A 169 -3.59 8.38 -2.35
C ARG A 169 -3.51 7.81 -3.78
N GLY A 170 -4.13 6.67 -4.02
CA GLY A 170 -4.10 5.97 -5.30
C GLY A 170 -2.93 5.01 -5.45
N ASN A 171 -3.06 4.12 -6.43
CA ASN A 171 -2.26 2.92 -6.61
C ASN A 171 -2.27 2.06 -5.34
N VAL A 172 -3.44 1.84 -4.75
CA VAL A 172 -3.58 1.06 -3.52
C VAL A 172 -4.37 -0.22 -3.80
N ILE A 173 -3.84 -1.36 -3.39
CA ILE A 173 -4.55 -2.64 -3.41
C ILE A 173 -4.54 -3.18 -1.98
N ILE A 174 -5.72 -3.41 -1.42
CA ILE A 174 -5.91 -3.99 -0.10
C ILE A 174 -6.66 -5.30 -0.26
N GLY A 175 -6.11 -6.39 0.29
CA GLY A 175 -6.71 -7.71 0.28
C GLY A 175 -7.95 -7.85 1.15
N ASP A 176 -8.43 -9.07 1.27
CA ASP A 176 -9.66 -9.42 1.98
C ASP A 176 -9.47 -9.38 3.50
N GLY A 177 -10.49 -8.90 4.23
CA GLY A 177 -10.53 -8.91 5.70
C GLY A 177 -9.48 -8.01 6.37
N ALA A 178 -8.98 -7.00 5.64
CA ALA A 178 -8.02 -6.05 6.17
C ALA A 178 -8.69 -4.94 7.00
N VAL A 179 -7.89 -4.22 7.80
CA VAL A 179 -8.35 -3.06 8.58
C VAL A 179 -7.38 -1.91 8.38
N ILE A 180 -7.83 -0.76 7.89
CA ILE A 180 -6.98 0.35 7.43
C ILE A 180 -7.43 1.67 8.06
N ARG A 181 -6.50 2.48 8.58
CA ARG A 181 -6.76 3.86 9.03
C ARG A 181 -5.69 4.89 8.59
N GLY A 182 -4.52 4.45 8.15
CA GLY A 182 -3.39 5.33 7.83
C GLY A 182 -3.49 6.07 6.48
N GLU A 183 -2.41 6.79 6.15
CA GLU A 183 -2.15 7.33 4.81
C GLU A 183 -1.39 6.29 3.98
N LEU A 184 -2.00 5.83 2.88
CA LEU A 184 -1.42 4.84 1.99
C LEU A 184 -1.20 5.42 0.59
N LYS A 185 -0.03 5.17 -0.02
CA LYS A 185 0.28 5.62 -1.38
C LYS A 185 1.13 4.60 -2.13
N ASN A 186 0.66 4.09 -3.25
CA ASN A 186 1.40 3.08 -4.02
C ASN A 186 1.75 1.85 -3.15
N VAL A 187 0.72 1.17 -2.66
CA VAL A 187 0.84 0.09 -1.67
C VAL A 187 0.06 -1.14 -2.10
N LEU A 188 0.65 -2.31 -1.85
CA LEU A 188 -0.03 -3.60 -1.89
C LEU A 188 -0.09 -4.21 -0.48
N ILE A 189 -1.28 -4.45 0.04
CA ILE A 189 -1.51 -5.16 1.31
C ILE A 189 -2.26 -6.45 0.99
N LEU A 190 -1.71 -7.59 1.37
CA LEU A 190 -2.34 -8.91 1.21
C LEU A 190 -3.44 -9.13 2.25
N ASP A 191 -4.13 -10.26 2.15
CA ASP A 191 -5.29 -10.57 2.98
C ASP A 191 -4.98 -10.49 4.49
N LYS A 192 -5.97 -10.00 5.24
CA LYS A 192 -5.94 -9.82 6.69
C LYS A 192 -4.82 -8.90 7.21
N GLY A 193 -4.23 -8.08 6.33
CA GLY A 193 -3.31 -7.02 6.74
C GLY A 193 -3.99 -6.00 7.65
N ASN A 194 -3.36 -5.65 8.76
CA ASN A 194 -3.98 -4.85 9.81
C ASN A 194 -3.15 -3.58 10.12
N PHE A 195 -3.65 -2.44 9.67
CA PHE A 195 -3.07 -1.10 9.79
C PHE A 195 -4.12 -0.19 10.44
N PRO A 196 -4.58 -0.51 11.67
CA PRO A 196 -5.86 -0.04 12.22
C PRO A 196 -5.80 1.38 12.80
N HIS A 197 -4.63 1.99 12.77
CA HIS A 197 -4.28 3.24 13.41
C HIS A 197 -3.64 4.21 12.41
N PRO A 198 -3.48 5.51 12.76
CA PRO A 198 -2.74 6.44 11.93
C PRO A 198 -1.30 5.95 11.75
N SER A 199 -0.91 5.79 10.50
CA SER A 199 0.39 5.33 10.05
C SER A 199 0.65 5.90 8.66
N TYR A 200 1.90 5.98 8.22
CA TYR A 200 2.24 6.30 6.84
C TYR A 200 2.87 5.09 6.16
N LEU A 201 2.35 4.73 4.99
CA LEU A 201 2.87 3.64 4.17
C LEU A 201 2.89 4.07 2.70
N GLY A 202 4.09 4.23 2.16
CA GLY A 202 4.28 4.67 0.78
C GLY A 202 5.24 3.76 0.03
N ASP A 203 4.93 3.43 -1.23
CA ASP A 203 5.80 2.62 -2.10
C ASP A 203 6.22 1.30 -1.40
N SER A 204 5.24 0.53 -0.90
CA SER A 204 5.44 -0.59 0.03
C SER A 204 4.59 -1.82 -0.31
N ILE A 205 5.02 -3.00 0.15
CA ILE A 205 4.26 -4.25 0.04
C ILE A 205 4.18 -4.91 1.42
N CYS A 206 3.01 -5.38 1.81
CA CYS A 206 2.78 -6.02 3.10
C CYS A 206 2.03 -7.35 2.94
N GLY A 207 2.60 -8.42 3.47
CA GLY A 207 2.14 -9.80 3.30
C GLY A 207 0.91 -10.16 4.13
N TYR A 208 0.51 -11.42 4.02
CA TYR A 208 -0.64 -11.98 4.72
C TYR A 208 -0.50 -11.79 6.24
N MET A 209 -1.56 -11.29 6.90
CA MET A 209 -1.59 -11.05 8.35
C MET A 209 -0.42 -10.19 8.88
N SER A 210 0.16 -9.33 8.04
CA SER A 210 1.10 -8.30 8.48
C SER A 210 0.38 -7.19 9.25
N HIS A 211 1.06 -6.56 10.21
CA HIS A 211 0.44 -5.54 11.05
C HIS A 211 1.37 -4.38 11.39
N PHE A 212 0.80 -3.18 11.37
CA PHE A 212 1.42 -1.96 11.87
C PHE A 212 0.75 -1.51 13.15
N GLY A 213 1.55 -1.41 14.21
CA GLY A 213 1.16 -0.71 15.42
C GLY A 213 0.86 0.77 15.14
N ASN A 214 0.28 1.43 16.14
CA ASN A 214 -0.04 2.84 16.05
C ASN A 214 1.20 3.69 15.72
N GLN A 215 1.07 4.67 14.82
CA GLN A 215 2.12 5.62 14.43
C GLN A 215 3.38 4.99 13.82
N VAL A 216 3.28 3.79 13.25
CA VAL A 216 4.37 3.26 12.42
C VAL A 216 4.49 4.11 11.14
N THR A 217 5.72 4.46 10.78
CA THR A 217 6.03 5.22 9.57
C THR A 217 7.01 4.46 8.68
N ALA A 218 6.59 4.12 7.47
CA ALA A 218 7.49 3.60 6.44
C ALA A 218 8.02 4.76 5.59
N ALA A 219 9.17 5.31 5.98
CA ALA A 219 9.81 6.36 5.17
C ALA A 219 10.19 5.78 3.81
N ASN A 220 9.92 6.53 2.74
CA ASN A 220 10.13 6.03 1.39
C ASN A 220 11.05 6.88 0.52
N LEU A 221 11.62 7.96 1.05
CA LEU A 221 12.63 8.77 0.39
C LEU A 221 13.71 9.14 1.42
N GLY A 222 14.98 9.05 1.05
CA GLY A 222 16.09 9.43 1.93
C GLY A 222 16.04 10.92 2.26
N ILE A 223 16.35 11.28 3.51
CA ILE A 223 16.24 12.66 4.01
C ILE A 223 17.02 13.69 3.18
N TYR A 224 18.17 13.30 2.62
CA TYR A 224 18.99 14.18 1.77
C TYR A 224 18.55 14.17 0.30
N GLU A 225 17.79 13.18 -0.14
CA GLU A 225 17.26 13.12 -1.52
C GLU A 225 16.08 14.10 -1.71
N GLY A 226 15.47 14.55 -0.61
CA GLY A 226 14.49 15.64 -0.62
C GLY A 226 15.09 17.00 -1.03
N LEU A 227 16.41 17.17 -0.88
CA LEU A 227 17.13 18.41 -1.24
C LEU A 227 17.49 18.48 -2.73
N LYS A 228 17.18 17.44 -3.51
CA LYS A 228 17.47 17.33 -4.94
C LYS A 228 16.18 17.37 -5.74
N ASP A 229 16.26 17.97 -6.93
CA ASP A 229 15.21 17.85 -7.95
C ASP A 229 14.95 16.36 -8.25
N ALA A 230 13.71 16.03 -8.60
CA ALA A 230 13.27 14.64 -8.69
C ALA A 230 14.08 13.80 -9.70
N ASP A 231 14.51 14.41 -10.80
CA ASP A 231 15.34 13.84 -11.87
C ASP A 231 16.82 13.68 -11.49
N LYS A 232 17.27 14.33 -10.41
CA LYS A 232 18.66 14.30 -9.90
C LYS A 232 18.85 13.39 -8.69
N ARG A 233 17.77 12.76 -8.20
CA ARG A 233 17.82 11.86 -7.04
C ARG A 233 18.59 10.59 -7.37
N THR A 234 19.25 10.05 -6.36
CA THR A 234 20.05 8.83 -6.50
C THR A 234 19.21 7.61 -6.11
N ASN A 235 19.25 6.56 -6.94
CA ASN A 235 18.55 5.32 -6.64
C ASN A 235 19.08 4.64 -5.38
N LEU A 236 18.22 3.87 -4.72
CA LEU A 236 18.62 3.02 -3.61
C LEU A 236 19.49 1.87 -4.12
N VAL A 237 20.66 1.69 -3.50
CA VAL A 237 21.61 0.62 -3.83
C VAL A 237 21.84 -0.28 -2.61
N PHE A 238 21.87 -1.59 -2.84
CA PHE A 238 22.09 -2.62 -1.81
C PHE A 238 23.36 -3.41 -2.11
N ARG A 239 24.14 -3.71 -1.08
CA ARG A 239 25.35 -4.54 -1.21
C ARG A 239 25.05 -5.94 -0.69
N LEU A 240 25.15 -6.94 -1.56
CA LEU A 240 24.91 -8.35 -1.26
C LEU A 240 25.99 -9.20 -1.93
N GLY A 241 26.59 -10.15 -1.20
CA GLY A 241 27.56 -11.10 -1.77
C GLY A 241 28.73 -10.45 -2.51
N GLY A 242 29.21 -9.28 -2.06
CA GLY A 242 30.30 -8.54 -2.71
C GLY A 242 29.91 -7.71 -3.95
N LYS A 243 28.66 -7.77 -4.40
CA LYS A 243 28.13 -6.97 -5.52
C LYS A 243 27.20 -5.86 -5.02
N SER A 244 27.00 -4.83 -5.84
CA SER A 244 26.01 -3.78 -5.60
C SER A 244 24.81 -3.94 -6.54
N TYR A 245 23.61 -3.73 -6.02
CA TYR A 245 22.34 -3.87 -6.73
C TYR A 245 21.56 -2.56 -6.67
N ASP A 246 21.43 -1.89 -7.81
CA ASP A 246 20.58 -0.71 -8.00
C ASP A 246 19.13 -1.16 -8.25
N ILE A 247 18.21 -0.74 -7.37
CA ILE A 247 16.78 -1.12 -7.47
C ILE A 247 16.01 -0.27 -8.50
N GLY A 248 16.65 0.74 -9.09
CA GLY A 248 16.08 1.55 -10.17
C GLY A 248 15.18 2.70 -9.72
N THR A 249 15.09 2.97 -8.41
CA THR A 249 14.28 4.06 -7.86
C THR A 249 14.93 4.66 -6.61
N PRO A 250 14.82 5.99 -6.41
CA PRO A 250 15.19 6.63 -5.14
C PRO A 250 14.12 6.44 -4.06
N LYS A 251 12.92 5.94 -4.44
CA LYS A 251 11.78 5.77 -3.54
C LYS A 251 11.37 4.32 -3.37
N MET A 252 11.35 3.88 -2.11
CA MET A 252 10.92 2.56 -1.68
C MET A 252 10.65 2.63 -0.18
N GLY A 253 9.47 2.22 0.28
CA GLY A 253 9.17 2.10 1.70
C GLY A 253 9.65 0.76 2.25
N VAL A 254 8.71 -0.05 2.76
CA VAL A 254 8.97 -1.36 3.34
C VAL A 254 8.39 -2.49 2.49
N VAL A 255 9.12 -3.61 2.42
CA VAL A 255 8.55 -4.91 2.05
C VAL A 255 8.44 -5.72 3.33
N ALA A 256 7.23 -5.92 3.83
CA ALA A 256 6.95 -6.74 5.00
C ALA A 256 6.35 -8.07 4.54
N GLY A 257 7.04 -9.18 4.77
CA GLY A 257 6.56 -10.52 4.44
C GLY A 257 5.41 -10.97 5.34
N ASP A 258 4.94 -12.20 5.09
CA ASP A 258 3.83 -12.78 5.82
C ASP A 258 4.08 -12.78 7.34
N PHE A 259 3.03 -12.48 8.10
CA PHE A 259 3.01 -12.41 9.56
C PHE A 259 3.98 -11.41 10.21
N CYS A 260 4.59 -10.49 9.46
CA CYS A 260 5.42 -9.45 10.05
C CYS A 260 4.62 -8.54 10.98
N GLN A 261 5.21 -8.17 12.12
CA GLN A 261 4.58 -7.29 13.12
C GLN A 261 5.50 -6.11 13.41
N ILE A 262 5.08 -4.88 13.12
CA ILE A 262 5.88 -3.68 13.43
C ILE A 262 5.25 -2.94 14.60
N GLY A 263 5.97 -2.86 15.73
CA GLY A 263 5.49 -2.24 16.95
C GLY A 263 5.25 -0.74 16.83
N CYS A 264 4.41 -0.20 17.72
CA CYS A 264 4.00 1.20 17.73
C CYS A 264 5.18 2.18 17.71
N SER A 265 4.99 3.30 16.99
CA SER A 265 5.94 4.41 16.87
C SER A 265 7.32 3.99 16.35
N SER A 266 7.40 2.86 15.65
CA SER A 266 8.60 2.45 14.91
C SER A 266 8.67 3.12 13.55
N THR A 267 9.88 3.31 13.05
CA THR A 267 10.13 3.92 11.73
C THR A 267 11.04 3.03 10.92
N THR A 268 10.67 2.73 9.68
CA THR A 268 11.55 2.06 8.73
C THR A 268 12.20 3.10 7.81
N ASP A 269 13.50 2.98 7.60
CA ASP A 269 14.21 3.75 6.58
C ASP A 269 13.78 3.28 5.16
N PRO A 270 13.96 4.12 4.12
CA PRO A 270 13.67 3.72 2.75
C PRO A 270 14.44 2.47 2.32
N GLY A 271 13.73 1.52 1.73
CA GLY A 271 14.31 0.26 1.27
C GLY A 271 14.57 -0.73 2.41
N THR A 272 13.62 -0.85 3.33
CA THR A 272 13.66 -1.87 4.39
C THR A 272 12.90 -3.12 3.94
N PHE A 273 13.48 -4.28 4.15
CA PHE A 273 12.89 -5.55 3.76
C PHE A 273 12.86 -6.51 4.96
N LEU A 274 11.66 -6.95 5.34
CA LEU A 274 11.40 -7.83 6.47
C LEU A 274 10.84 -9.15 5.92
N MET A 275 11.61 -10.23 5.99
CA MET A 275 11.15 -11.57 5.62
C MET A 275 10.10 -12.11 6.62
N PRO A 276 9.38 -13.20 6.32
CA PRO A 276 8.25 -13.66 7.13
C PRO A 276 8.58 -13.85 8.61
N HIS A 277 7.58 -13.60 9.46
CA HIS A 277 7.70 -13.68 10.92
C HIS A 277 8.79 -12.77 11.52
N THR A 278 9.11 -11.65 10.88
CA THR A 278 9.97 -10.62 11.47
C THR A 278 9.14 -9.67 12.33
N ILE A 279 9.51 -9.55 13.60
CA ILE A 279 8.78 -8.74 14.60
C ILE A 279 9.68 -7.60 15.06
N SER A 280 9.22 -6.37 14.96
CA SER A 280 9.89 -5.19 15.51
C SER A 280 9.18 -4.71 16.77
N TYR A 281 9.94 -4.47 17.84
CA TYR A 281 9.41 -3.88 19.06
C TYR A 281 9.02 -2.41 18.85
N THR A 282 8.25 -1.84 19.77
CA THR A 282 7.87 -0.42 19.75
C THR A 282 9.10 0.49 19.78
N LEU A 283 8.98 1.70 19.22
CA LEU A 283 10.05 2.71 19.22
C LEU A 283 11.37 2.22 18.58
N THR A 284 11.28 1.32 17.61
CA THR A 284 12.45 0.78 16.91
C THR A 284 12.65 1.52 15.59
N ARG A 285 13.86 2.02 15.36
CA ARG A 285 14.27 2.44 14.02
C ARG A 285 14.86 1.25 13.27
N ILE A 286 14.25 0.89 12.14
CA ILE A 286 14.72 -0.19 11.27
C ILE A 286 15.45 0.45 10.08
N SER A 287 16.77 0.25 10.00
CA SER A 287 17.59 0.82 8.92
C SER A 287 17.39 0.11 7.59
N LYS A 288 17.75 0.76 6.48
CA LYS A 288 17.75 0.15 5.15
C LYS A 288 18.53 -1.16 5.14
N GLY A 289 17.90 -2.25 4.71
CA GLY A 289 18.51 -3.57 4.72
C GLY A 289 17.51 -4.70 4.62
N PHE A 290 18.01 -5.92 4.79
CA PHE A 290 17.23 -7.17 4.77
C PHE A 290 17.29 -7.80 6.16
N TYR A 291 16.14 -8.22 6.67
CA TYR A 291 15.95 -8.79 8.01
C TYR A 291 15.09 -10.04 7.93
N GLY A 292 15.24 -10.93 8.92
CA GLY A 292 14.51 -12.19 9.02
C GLY A 292 15.02 -13.29 8.07
N PRO A 293 14.25 -14.38 7.95
CA PRO A 293 12.95 -14.63 8.60
C PRO A 293 13.08 -15.02 10.08
N ASN A 294 11.95 -15.09 10.80
CA ASN A 294 11.86 -15.55 12.20
C ASN A 294 12.76 -14.77 13.17
N GLU A 295 12.75 -13.44 13.05
CA GLU A 295 13.65 -12.55 13.77
C GLU A 295 12.88 -11.53 14.63
N ILE A 296 13.42 -11.20 15.80
CA ILE A 296 12.94 -10.08 16.63
C ILE A 296 13.94 -8.93 16.55
N LEU A 297 13.49 -7.81 16.00
CA LEU A 297 14.20 -6.54 15.96
C LEU A 297 13.81 -5.72 17.20
N LYS A 298 14.79 -5.43 18.04
CA LYS A 298 14.62 -4.56 19.20
C LYS A 298 15.85 -3.71 19.39
N ASN A 299 15.66 -2.52 19.96
CA ASN A 299 16.78 -1.70 20.39
C ASN A 299 17.63 -2.50 21.40
N LYS A 300 18.96 -2.39 21.32
CA LYS A 300 19.83 -2.97 22.33
C LYS A 300 19.47 -2.41 23.70
N ALA A 301 19.44 -3.27 24.72
CA ALA A 301 19.33 -2.81 26.09
C ALA A 301 20.52 -1.88 26.37
N LEU A 302 20.24 -0.61 26.61
CA LEU A 302 21.26 0.33 27.05
C LEU A 302 21.59 -0.01 28.50
N GLU A 303 22.83 -0.42 28.75
CA GLU A 303 23.32 -0.90 30.06
C GLU A 303 23.12 0.10 31.22
N LYS A 304 22.75 1.36 30.92
CA LYS A 304 22.59 2.47 31.90
C LYS A 304 21.23 3.19 31.84
N GLY A 305 20.16 2.50 31.44
CA GLY A 305 18.80 3.09 31.38
C GLY A 305 18.52 3.80 30.05
N ILE A 306 17.22 4.01 29.75
CA ILE A 306 16.72 4.46 28.45
C ILE A 306 16.73 6.00 28.32
N ILE A 307 16.62 6.71 29.45
CA ILE A 307 16.38 8.15 29.49
C ILE A 307 17.60 8.85 30.11
N GLU A 308 18.32 9.62 29.30
CA GLU A 308 19.26 10.62 29.81
C GLU A 308 18.45 11.75 30.48
N ARG A 309 18.75 12.04 31.74
CA ARG A 309 18.08 13.11 32.50
C ARG A 309 19.09 14.22 32.73
N SER A 310 18.82 15.39 32.17
CA SER A 310 19.64 16.58 32.35
C SER A 310 18.86 17.67 33.10
N PRO A 311 19.51 18.44 34.00
CA PRO A 311 18.86 19.56 34.66
C PRO A 311 18.49 20.63 33.63
N PHE A 312 17.23 21.01 33.60
CA PHE A 312 16.72 22.13 32.79
C PHE A 312 16.37 23.28 33.72
N ASN A 313 17.05 24.42 33.56
CA ASN A 313 16.68 25.65 34.22
C ASN A 313 15.96 26.55 33.20
N PRO A 314 14.64 26.75 33.29
CA PRO A 314 13.90 27.58 32.32
C PRO A 314 14.23 29.08 32.40
N ASN A 315 14.99 29.50 33.43
CA ASN A 315 15.33 30.89 33.69
C ASN A 315 16.82 31.22 33.43
N LYS A 316 17.57 30.31 32.80
CA LYS A 316 18.93 30.54 32.27
C LYS A 316 18.96 30.16 30.80
#